data_AF-A0A662XUS0-F1
#
_entry.id   AF-A0A662XUS0-F1
#
_cell.length_a   1.000
_cell.length_b   1.000
_cell.length_c   1.000
_cell.angle_alpha   90.00
_cell.angle_beta   90.00
_cell.angle_gamma   90.00
#
_symmetry.space_group_name_H-M   'P 1'
#
loop_
_entity.id
_entity.type
_entity.pdbx_description
1 polymer ?
#
loop_
_entity_poly.entity_id
_entity_poly.type
_entity_poly.pdbx_seq_one_letter_code
_entity_poly.pdbx_strand_id
1 'polypeptide(L)'
;MSEAYTVSKMMASINEVMAPVATEVCASVTLQRKTENGIMLNTSEKEIAYLDTKARVKHSAEQVARLDGPAKAQWVAARRLAGNDAFHRRGFQQAAEAYIQALTALDFGKTPREKLTCQQELQVPLTCNLAACMLMLEVM
;
A
#
# COMPACT_ATOMS: atom_id res chain seq x y z
N MET A 1 0.65 15.72 -4.51
CA MET A 1 1.12 14.39 -4.98
C MET A 1 -0.11 13.55 -5.28
N SER A 2 -0.17 12.89 -6.44
CA SER A 2 -1.30 12.00 -6.76
C SER A 2 -1.25 10.73 -5.90
N GLU A 3 -2.42 10.33 -5.40
CA GLU A 3 -2.59 9.08 -4.67
C GLU A 3 -2.57 7.89 -5.64
N ALA A 4 -2.21 6.70 -5.14
CA ALA A 4 -2.28 5.49 -5.95
C ALA A 4 -3.73 5.19 -6.35
N TYR A 5 -3.94 4.86 -7.62
CA TYR A 5 -5.23 4.38 -8.10
C TYR A 5 -5.33 2.87 -7.86
N THR A 6 -6.12 2.47 -6.87
CA THR A 6 -6.22 1.08 -6.41
C THR A 6 -7.39 0.34 -7.07
N VAL A 7 -7.43 -0.99 -6.94
CA VAL A 7 -8.51 -1.82 -7.48
C VAL A 7 -9.82 -1.50 -6.77
N SER A 8 -9.80 -1.35 -5.44
CA SER A 8 -11.00 -0.94 -4.69
C SER A 8 -11.55 0.41 -5.16
N LYS A 9 -10.66 1.39 -5.38
CA LYS A 9 -11.07 2.71 -5.91
C LYS A 9 -11.66 2.61 -7.30
N MET A 10 -11.03 1.83 -8.18
CA MET A 10 -11.54 1.58 -9.53
C MET A 10 -12.96 0.98 -9.48
N MET A 11 -13.16 -0.05 -8.66
CA MET A 11 -14.47 -0.68 -8.51
C MET A 11 -15.51 0.27 -7.93
N ALA A 12 -15.15 1.04 -6.90
CA ALA A 12 -16.03 2.05 -6.31
C ALA A 12 -16.46 3.10 -7.34
N SER A 13 -15.52 3.66 -8.11
CA SER A 13 -15.82 4.63 -9.16
C SER A 13 -16.74 4.06 -10.24
N ILE A 14 -16.51 2.82 -10.67
CA ILE A 14 -17.36 2.17 -11.67
C ILE A 14 -18.78 1.97 -11.12
N ASN A 15 -18.91 1.50 -9.88
CA ASN A 15 -20.20 1.28 -9.24
C ASN A 15 -20.97 2.59 -9.01
N GLU A 16 -20.28 3.67 -8.65
CA GLU A 16 -20.87 5.01 -8.53
C GLU A 16 -21.42 5.50 -9.87
N VAL A 17 -20.67 5.33 -10.95
CA VAL A 17 -21.10 5.71 -12.31
C VAL A 17 -22.28 4.86 -12.80
N MET A 18 -22.32 3.58 -12.43
CA MET A 18 -23.42 2.69 -12.85
C MET A 18 -24.67 2.79 -11.98
N ALA A 19 -24.59 3.38 -10.78
CA ALA A 19 -25.71 3.47 -9.85
C ALA A 19 -27.02 4.02 -10.47
N PRO A 20 -27.01 5.04 -11.36
CA PRO A 20 -28.24 5.56 -11.96
C PRO A 20 -28.97 4.59 -12.91
N VAL A 21 -28.25 3.60 -13.45
CA VAL A 21 -28.78 2.60 -14.41
C VAL A 21 -28.82 1.19 -13.83
N ALA A 22 -28.43 1.04 -12.56
CA ALA A 22 -28.41 -0.23 -11.86
C ALA A 22 -29.84 -0.74 -11.66
N THR A 23 -30.08 -1.98 -12.07
CA THR A 23 -31.31 -2.73 -11.78
C THR A 23 -31.01 -3.81 -10.75
N GLU A 24 -32.02 -4.44 -10.16
CA GLU A 24 -31.82 -5.57 -9.23
C GLU A 24 -30.95 -6.69 -9.82
N VAL A 25 -30.95 -6.85 -11.15
CA VAL A 25 -30.17 -7.89 -11.86
C VAL A 25 -28.72 -7.45 -12.14
N CYS A 26 -28.45 -6.14 -12.25
CA CYS A 26 -27.12 -5.58 -12.52
C CYS A 26 -26.75 -4.50 -11.49
N ALA A 27 -26.86 -4.84 -10.21
CA ALA A 27 -26.70 -3.88 -9.12
C ALA A 27 -25.26 -3.36 -8.95
N SER A 28 -24.24 -4.15 -9.32
CA SER A 28 -22.83 -3.76 -9.14
C SER A 28 -21.87 -4.56 -10.01
N VAL A 29 -20.65 -4.04 -10.17
CA VAL A 29 -19.49 -4.73 -10.73
C VAL A 29 -18.69 -5.37 -9.61
N THR A 30 -18.34 -6.64 -9.83
CA THR A 30 -17.45 -7.43 -8.98
C THR A 30 -16.23 -7.90 -9.78
N LEU A 31 -15.07 -7.98 -9.14
CA LEU A 31 -13.89 -8.59 -9.74
C LEU A 31 -13.98 -10.12 -9.60
N GLN A 32 -13.70 -10.83 -10.69
CA GLN A 32 -13.63 -12.29 -10.71
C GLN A 32 -12.26 -12.75 -11.21
N ARG A 33 -11.73 -13.80 -10.58
CA ARG A 33 -10.52 -14.49 -11.04
C ARG A 33 -10.89 -15.75 -11.82
N LYS A 34 -10.21 -15.96 -12.94
CA LYS A 34 -10.29 -17.21 -13.70
C LYS A 34 -9.30 -18.21 -13.11
N THR A 35 -9.78 -19.39 -12.74
CA THR A 35 -8.93 -20.51 -12.30
C THR A 35 -8.34 -21.26 -13.50
N GLU A 36 -7.35 -22.11 -13.26
CA GLU A 36 -6.72 -22.96 -14.30
C GLU A 36 -7.74 -23.85 -15.02
N ASN A 37 -8.77 -24.30 -14.30
CA ASN A 37 -9.86 -25.11 -14.84
C ASN A 37 -10.95 -24.27 -15.56
N GLY A 38 -10.70 -22.98 -15.77
CA GLY A 38 -11.62 -22.07 -16.47
C GLY A 38 -12.80 -21.56 -15.64
N ILE A 39 -12.94 -21.98 -14.38
CA ILE A 39 -14.02 -21.54 -13.48
C ILE A 39 -13.75 -20.11 -13.02
N MET A 40 -14.77 -19.25 -13.09
CA MET A 40 -14.74 -17.89 -12.56
C MET A 40 -15.15 -17.89 -11.09
N LEU A 41 -14.30 -17.32 -10.23
CA LEU A 41 -14.57 -17.17 -8.80
C LEU A 41 -14.52 -15.70 -8.44
N ASN A 42 -15.42 -15.26 -7.56
CA ASN A 42 -15.37 -13.90 -7.03
C ASN A 42 -14.05 -13.69 -6.26
N THR A 43 -13.43 -12.55 -6.47
CA THR A 43 -12.22 -12.15 -5.74
C THR A 43 -12.61 -11.74 -4.32
N SER A 44 -11.98 -12.36 -3.32
CA SER A 44 -12.23 -12.06 -1.91
C SER A 44 -11.73 -10.66 -1.52
N GLU A 45 -12.26 -10.11 -0.44
CA GLU A 45 -11.80 -8.82 0.11
C GLU A 45 -10.29 -8.84 0.44
N LYS A 46 -9.78 -9.96 0.96
CA LYS A 46 -8.34 -10.14 1.22
C LYS A 46 -7.50 -10.07 -0.06
N GLU A 47 -7.97 -10.70 -1.14
CA GLU A 47 -7.30 -10.62 -2.44
C GLU A 47 -7.37 -9.21 -3.04
N ILE A 48 -8.49 -8.50 -2.90
CA ILE A 48 -8.61 -7.10 -3.31
C ILE A 48 -7.64 -6.22 -2.51
N ALA A 49 -7.57 -6.37 -1.18
CA ALA A 49 -6.63 -5.64 -0.33
C ALA A 49 -5.16 -5.91 -0.71
N TYR A 50 -4.84 -7.14 -1.08
CA TYR A 50 -3.52 -7.50 -1.61
C TYR A 50 -3.22 -6.79 -2.94
N LEU A 51 -4.17 -6.76 -3.88
CA LEU A 51 -4.03 -6.04 -5.15
C LEU A 51 -3.86 -4.53 -4.94
N ASP A 52 -4.61 -3.95 -4.00
CA ASP A 52 -4.49 -2.55 -3.61
C ASP A 52 -3.09 -2.25 -3.05
N THR A 53 -2.59 -3.11 -2.17
CA THR A 53 -1.22 -3.01 -1.63
C THR A 53 -0.19 -3.05 -2.77
N LYS A 54 -0.33 -3.99 -3.70
CA LYS A 54 0.55 -4.10 -4.87
C LYS A 54 0.51 -2.84 -5.74
N ALA A 55 -0.67 -2.26 -5.97
CA ALA A 55 -0.83 -1.02 -6.72
C ALA A 55 -0.14 0.16 -6.02
N ARG A 56 -0.31 0.29 -4.70
CA ARG A 56 0.34 1.33 -3.89
C ARG A 56 1.87 1.20 -3.90
N VAL A 57 2.40 -0.02 -3.76
CA VAL A 57 3.84 -0.29 -3.84
C VAL A 57 4.39 0.12 -5.20
N LYS A 58 3.74 -0.31 -6.29
CA LYS A 58 4.14 0.04 -7.65
C LYS A 58 4.16 1.56 -7.85
N HIS A 59 3.07 2.24 -7.49
CA HIS A 59 2.96 3.70 -7.60
C HIS A 59 4.06 4.42 -6.82
N SER A 60 4.34 3.96 -5.60
CA SER A 60 5.39 4.54 -4.75
C SER A 60 6.78 4.35 -5.37
N ALA A 61 7.07 3.15 -5.89
CA ALA A 61 8.32 2.88 -6.59
C ALA A 61 8.50 3.77 -7.82
N GLU A 62 7.43 4.00 -8.61
CA GLU A 62 7.45 4.89 -9.77
C GLU A 62 7.69 6.36 -9.38
N GLN A 63 7.14 6.82 -8.25
CA GLN A 63 7.39 8.16 -7.73
C GLN A 63 8.83 8.30 -7.23
N VAL A 64 9.29 7.34 -6.43
CA VAL A 64 10.65 7.30 -5.86
C VAL A 64 11.73 7.22 -6.94
N ALA A 65 11.47 6.51 -8.05
CA ALA A 65 12.41 6.37 -9.15
C ALA A 65 12.79 7.71 -9.79
N ARG A 66 11.98 8.75 -9.61
CA ARG A 66 12.20 10.11 -10.13
C ARG A 66 12.90 11.04 -9.12
N LEU A 67 13.14 10.57 -7.91
CA LEU A 67 13.75 11.35 -6.83
C LEU A 67 15.26 11.10 -6.78
N ASP A 68 16.01 12.15 -6.43
CA ASP A 68 17.41 12.06 -6.08
C ASP A 68 17.60 11.62 -4.61
N GLY A 69 18.85 11.40 -4.20
CA GLY A 69 19.17 10.91 -2.84
C GLY A 69 18.56 11.76 -1.72
N PRO A 70 18.78 13.10 -1.71
CA PRO A 70 18.17 13.98 -0.71
C PRO A 70 16.64 13.94 -0.70
N ALA A 71 16.00 13.95 -1.88
CA ALA A 71 14.54 13.89 -1.96
C ALA A 71 14.00 12.52 -1.50
N LYS A 72 14.70 11.41 -1.76
CA LYS A 72 14.34 10.10 -1.20
C LYS A 72 14.43 10.07 0.31
N ALA A 73 15.49 10.65 0.90
CA ALA A 73 15.62 10.72 2.35
C ALA A 73 14.46 11.52 2.98
N GLN A 74 14.11 12.67 2.39
CA GLN A 74 12.94 13.46 2.82
C GLN A 74 11.63 12.69 2.66
N TRP A 75 11.48 11.95 1.56
CA TRP A 75 10.31 11.10 1.32
C TRP A 75 10.17 10.03 2.41
N VAL A 76 11.24 9.29 2.71
CA VAL A 76 11.25 8.26 3.76
C VAL A 76 10.88 8.88 5.11
N ALA A 77 11.46 10.02 5.46
CA ALA A 77 11.18 10.71 6.71
C ALA A 77 9.71 11.14 6.82
N ALA A 78 9.15 11.72 5.76
CA ALA A 78 7.75 12.15 5.72
C ALA A 78 6.78 10.95 5.82
N ARG A 79 7.07 9.84 5.13
CA ARG A 79 6.25 8.62 5.19
C ARG A 79 6.34 7.94 6.55
N ARG A 80 7.53 7.89 7.15
CA ARG A 80 7.71 7.39 8.52
C ARG A 80 6.89 8.21 9.52
N LEU A 81 6.94 9.54 9.43
CA LEU A 81 6.17 10.42 10.31
C LEU A 81 4.66 10.19 10.12
N ALA A 82 4.17 10.16 8.88
CA ALA A 82 2.76 9.89 8.60
C ALA A 82 2.31 8.52 9.15
N GLY A 83 3.16 7.49 9.04
CA GLY A 83 2.90 6.18 9.61
C GLY A 83 2.81 6.20 11.12
N ASN A 84 3.75 6.90 11.78
CA ASN A 84 3.75 7.07 13.22
C ASN A 84 2.48 7.81 13.67
N ASP A 85 2.11 8.91 13.03
CA ASP A 85 0.91 9.69 13.37
C ASP A 85 -0.36 8.86 13.22
N ALA A 86 -0.49 8.09 12.13
CA ALA A 86 -1.61 7.20 11.90
C ALA A 86 -1.67 6.09 12.97
N PHE A 87 -0.53 5.53 13.35
CA PHE A 87 -0.45 4.50 14.40
C PHE A 87 -0.96 5.03 15.75
N HIS A 88 -0.52 6.23 16.16
CA HIS A 88 -0.99 6.86 17.40
C HIS A 88 -2.50 7.11 17.41
N ARG A 89 -3.10 7.35 16.24
CA ARG A 89 -4.55 7.52 16.05
C ARG A 89 -5.30 6.19 15.88
N ARG A 90 -4.64 5.04 16.10
CA ARG A 90 -5.17 3.69 15.87
C ARG A 90 -5.58 3.41 14.41
N GLY A 91 -5.09 4.20 13.46
CA GLY A 91 -5.26 3.97 12.03
C GLY A 91 -4.24 2.95 11.51
N PHE A 92 -4.29 1.70 11.97
CA PHE A 92 -3.24 0.70 11.72
C PHE A 92 -3.05 0.35 10.24
N GLN A 93 -4.14 0.30 9.47
CA GLN A 93 -4.06 0.07 8.02
C GLN A 93 -3.34 1.24 7.32
N GLN A 94 -3.70 2.48 7.65
CA GLN A 94 -3.07 3.67 7.09
C GLN A 94 -1.59 3.77 7.51
N ALA A 95 -1.28 3.41 8.76
CA ALA A 95 0.08 3.34 9.26
C ALA A 95 0.92 2.31 8.48
N ALA A 96 0.40 1.09 8.31
CA ALA A 96 1.04 0.04 7.52
C ALA A 96 1.34 0.49 6.10
N GLU A 97 0.38 1.13 5.43
CA GLU A 97 0.57 1.67 4.09
C GLU A 97 1.71 2.71 4.04
N ALA A 98 1.76 3.63 5.00
CA ALA A 98 2.81 4.64 5.05
C ALA A 98 4.20 4.03 5.29
N TYR A 99 4.31 3.01 6.15
CA TYR A 99 5.58 2.29 6.36
C TYR A 99 6.02 1.52 5.11
N ILE A 100 5.09 0.86 4.41
CA ILE A 100 5.38 0.21 3.12
C ILE A 100 5.90 1.24 2.11
N GLN A 101 5.27 2.42 2.01
CA GLN A 101 5.73 3.50 1.14
C GLN A 101 7.15 3.98 1.51
N ALA A 102 7.46 4.10 2.80
CA ALA A 102 8.80 4.44 3.27
C ALA A 102 9.82 3.35 2.88
N LEU A 103 9.47 2.07 3.05
CA LEU A 103 10.31 0.93 2.67
C LEU A 103 10.63 0.90 1.18
N THR A 104 9.68 1.26 0.31
CA THR A 104 9.92 1.35 -1.15
C THR A 104 10.95 2.41 -1.55
N ALA A 105 11.22 3.37 -0.68
CA ALA A 105 12.12 4.49 -0.93
C ALA A 105 13.52 4.31 -0.31
N LEU A 106 13.78 3.19 0.38
CA LEU A 106 15.07 2.95 1.01
C LEU A 106 16.20 2.90 -0.02
N ASP A 107 17.24 3.66 0.26
CA ASP A 107 18.51 3.62 -0.44
C ASP A 107 19.57 3.11 0.53
N PHE A 108 20.12 1.93 0.24
CA PHE A 108 21.15 1.32 1.09
C PHE A 108 22.55 1.88 0.80
N GLY A 109 22.70 2.77 -0.17
CA GLY A 109 24.01 3.25 -0.62
C GLY A 109 24.86 2.15 -1.23
N LYS A 110 26.16 2.42 -1.35
CA LYS A 110 27.12 1.55 -2.06
C LYS A 110 28.11 0.89 -1.11
N THR A 111 28.41 1.52 0.02
CA THR A 111 29.41 1.05 0.97
C THR A 111 28.79 0.18 2.08
N PRO A 112 29.56 -0.74 2.70
CA PRO A 112 29.07 -1.52 3.84
C PRO A 112 28.56 -0.65 5.00
N ARG A 113 29.19 0.51 5.23
CA ARG A 113 28.79 1.44 6.28
C ARG A 113 27.42 2.07 5.98
N GLU A 114 27.20 2.55 4.76
CA GLU A 114 25.90 3.11 4.35
C GLU A 114 24.79 2.06 4.45
N LYS A 115 25.06 0.82 4.02
CA LYS A 115 24.12 -0.29 4.13
C LYS A 115 23.74 -0.55 5.58
N LEU A 116 24.74 -0.65 6.47
CA LEU A 116 24.52 -0.90 7.90
C LEU A 116 23.71 0.24 8.54
N THR A 117 24.06 1.49 8.25
CA THR A 117 23.33 2.66 8.75
C THR A 117 21.88 2.65 8.28
N CYS A 118 21.63 2.44 6.98
CA CYS A 118 20.27 2.37 6.44
C CYS A 118 19.46 1.23 7.06
N GLN A 119 20.08 0.06 7.27
CA GLN A 119 19.44 -1.07 7.94
C GLN A 119 19.02 -0.73 9.37
N GLN A 120 19.96 -0.23 10.18
CA GLN A 120 19.74 0.03 11.60
C GLN A 120 18.80 1.21 11.86
N GLU A 121 18.94 2.30 11.10
CA GLU A 121 18.21 3.54 11.36
C GLU A 121 16.85 3.62 10.64
N LEU A 122 16.69 2.89 9.53
CA LEU A 122 15.50 2.97 8.68
C LEU A 122 14.82 1.61 8.49
N GLN A 123 15.49 0.62 7.89
CA GLN A 123 14.83 -0.63 7.50
C GLN A 123 14.23 -1.38 8.68
N VAL A 124 15.04 -1.61 9.73
CA VAL A 124 14.62 -2.37 10.90
C VAL A 124 13.46 -1.66 11.63
N PRO A 125 13.56 -0.36 12.00
CA PRO A 125 12.45 0.34 12.64
C PRO A 125 11.16 0.35 11.81
N LEU A 126 11.25 0.61 10.50
CA LEU A 126 10.07 0.63 9.62
C LEU A 126 9.41 -0.74 9.53
N THR A 127 10.20 -1.81 9.44
CA THR A 127 9.69 -3.18 9.37
C THR A 127 9.06 -3.60 10.71
N CYS A 128 9.67 -3.25 11.84
CA CYS A 128 9.09 -3.51 13.16
C CYS A 128 7.75 -2.78 13.34
N ASN A 129 7.66 -1.51 12.93
CA ASN A 129 6.41 -0.76 13.01
C ASN A 129 5.34 -1.34 12.09
N LEU A 130 5.71 -1.79 10.88
CA LEU A 130 4.80 -2.48 9.97
C LEU A 130 4.28 -3.79 10.60
N ALA A 131 5.17 -4.60 11.19
CA ALA A 131 4.77 -5.82 11.89
C ALA A 131 3.81 -5.54 13.05
N ALA A 132 4.05 -4.48 13.83
CA ALA A 132 3.14 -4.05 14.88
C ALA A 132 1.76 -3.67 14.32
N CYS A 133 1.70 -2.97 13.18
CA CYS A 133 0.42 -2.67 12.52
C CYS A 133 -0.32 -3.95 12.11
N MET A 134 0.40 -4.91 11.51
CA MET A 134 -0.20 -6.18 11.07
C MET A 134 -0.75 -6.99 12.24
N LEU A 135 -0.02 -7.07 13.36
CA LEU A 135 -0.51 -7.72 14.58
C LEU A 135 -1.79 -7.06 15.10
N MET A 136 -1.86 -5.72 15.10
CA MET A 136 -3.06 -5.00 15.54
C MET A 136 -4.25 -5.22 14.61
N LEU A 137 -4.01 -5.43 13.31
CA LEU A 137 -5.07 -5.73 12.32
C LEU A 137 -5.56 -7.18 12.38
N GLU A 138 -4.74 -8.12 12.86
CA GLU A 138 -5.16 -9.52 13.05
C GLU A 138 -5.95 -9.75 14.35
N VAL A 139 -5.73 -8.90 15.36
CA VAL A 139 -6.35 -9.02 16.69
C VAL A 139 -7.68 -8.25 16.79
N MET A 140 -8.01 -7.42 15.79
CA MET A 140 -9.28 -6.67 15.68
C MET A 140 -10.28 -7.37 14.78
#